data_AF-A0A933J413-F1
#
_entry.id   AF-A0A933J413-F1
#
_cell.length_a   1.000
_cell.length_b   1.000
_cell.length_c   1.000
_cell.angle_alpha   90.00
_cell.angle_beta   90.00
_cell.angle_gamma   90.00
#
_symmetry.space_group_name_H-M   'P 1'
#
loop_
_entity.id
_entity.type
_entity.pdbx_description
1 polymer ?
#
loop_
_entity_poly.entity_id
_entity_poly.type
_entity_poly.pdbx_seq_one_letter_code
_entity_poly.pdbx_strand_id
1 'polypeptide(L)'
;MPGFTGHTVANSVALVGTSAFMYWQGWSLQDIFFVDTGIVISTLILSPDMDLFTSKPMNGWGILRVFWWPYSKLVKHRDRLHTPIVGTTVRWLYTLGLLALLVLLFRFWFRRIGLQVEFSFDGDREDIIFNLLYVLDVYIGAAIADALHFVLDMFVREPRRARGNRRALRREPDPSLFGE
;
A
#
# COMPACT_ATOMS: atom_id res chain seq x y z
N MET A 1 16.69 -2.67 0.39
CA MET A 1 15.30 -2.25 0.13
C MET A 1 15.38 -0.84 -0.42
N PRO A 2 14.72 -0.52 -1.55
CA PRO A 2 14.47 0.88 -1.85
C PRO A 2 13.87 1.51 -0.59
N GLY A 3 14.31 2.70 -0.21
CA GLY A 3 13.60 3.42 0.85
C GLY A 3 12.19 3.74 0.37
N PHE A 4 11.31 4.16 1.29
CA PHE A 4 9.98 4.70 0.97
C PHE A 4 9.98 5.61 -0.28
N THR A 5 10.95 6.53 -0.39
CA THR A 5 11.14 7.41 -1.54
C THR A 5 11.36 6.68 -2.87
N GLY A 6 12.10 5.56 -2.88
CA GLY A 6 12.35 4.78 -4.09
C GLY A 6 11.08 4.11 -4.62
N HIS A 7 10.25 3.58 -3.71
CA HIS A 7 8.94 3.03 -4.08
C HIS A 7 7.98 4.13 -4.55
N THR A 8 7.99 5.31 -3.90
CA THR A 8 7.18 6.45 -4.35
C THR A 8 7.54 6.87 -5.76
N VAL A 9 8.84 7.05 -6.07
CA VAL A 9 9.28 7.43 -7.42
C VAL A 9 8.86 6.40 -8.46
N ALA A 10 9.04 5.11 -8.16
CA ALA A 10 8.64 4.05 -9.09
C ALA A 10 7.12 4.06 -9.34
N ASN A 11 6.32 4.24 -8.30
CA ASN A 11 4.86 4.33 -8.45
C ASN A 11 4.42 5.63 -9.14
N SER A 12 5.16 6.74 -9.01
CA SER A 12 4.90 7.95 -9.80
C SER A 12 5.16 7.73 -11.30
N VAL A 13 6.21 6.99 -11.66
CA VAL A 13 6.44 6.58 -13.06
C VAL A 13 5.34 5.64 -13.54
N ALA A 14 4.93 4.69 -12.71
CA ALA A 14 3.84 3.77 -13.04
C ALA A 14 2.50 4.48 -13.20
N LEU A 15 2.22 5.50 -12.41
CA LEU A 15 1.04 6.36 -12.57
C LEU A 15 1.04 6.97 -13.96
N VAL A 16 2.05 7.77 -14.30
CA VAL A 16 2.13 8.45 -15.60
C VAL A 16 2.09 7.46 -16.76
N GLY A 17 2.78 6.33 -16.63
CA GLY A 17 2.77 5.27 -17.64
C GLY A 17 1.40 4.61 -17.82
N THR A 18 0.71 4.31 -16.73
CA THR A 18 -0.64 3.73 -16.74
C THR A 18 -1.63 4.70 -17.35
N SER A 19 -1.64 5.97 -16.92
CA SER A 19 -2.55 6.99 -17.47
C SER A 19 -2.33 7.18 -18.97
N ALA A 20 -1.08 7.27 -19.42
CA ALA A 20 -0.75 7.44 -20.84
C ALA A 20 -1.18 6.23 -21.68
N PHE A 21 -0.97 5.01 -21.16
CA PHE A 21 -1.40 3.79 -21.82
C PHE A 21 -2.92 3.69 -21.93
N MET A 22 -3.65 3.94 -20.84
CA MET A 22 -5.12 3.94 -20.82
C MET A 22 -5.70 5.00 -21.77
N TYR A 23 -5.13 6.21 -21.75
CA TYR A 23 -5.53 7.27 -22.68
C TYR A 23 -5.32 6.87 -24.14
N TRP A 24 -4.17 6.27 -24.45
CA TRP A 24 -3.86 5.77 -25.79
C TRP A 24 -4.82 4.64 -26.25
N GLN A 25 -5.27 3.82 -25.31
CA GLN A 25 -6.27 2.76 -25.56
C GLN A 25 -7.71 3.29 -25.62
N GLY A 26 -7.94 4.60 -25.46
CA GLY A 26 -9.25 5.23 -25.58
C GLY A 26 -10.16 5.05 -24.36
N TRP A 27 -9.59 4.76 -23.19
CA TRP A 27 -10.35 4.73 -21.93
C TRP A 27 -10.85 6.13 -21.57
N SER A 28 -11.95 6.20 -20.81
CA SER A 28 -12.50 7.49 -20.40
C SER A 28 -11.58 8.16 -19.38
N LEU A 29 -11.63 9.49 -19.31
CA LEU A 29 -10.88 10.25 -18.30
C LEU A 29 -11.33 9.91 -16.87
N GLN A 30 -12.57 9.43 -16.70
CA GLN A 30 -13.11 9.04 -15.40
C GLN A 30 -12.43 7.75 -14.92
N ASP A 31 -12.34 6.73 -15.77
CA ASP A 31 -11.68 5.46 -15.44
C ASP A 31 -10.19 5.70 -15.10
N ILE A 32 -9.50 6.52 -15.91
CA ILE A 32 -8.11 6.91 -15.66
C ILE A 32 -7.97 7.59 -14.30
N PHE A 33 -8.85 8.54 -13.99
CA PHE A 33 -8.84 9.25 -12.71
C PHE A 33 -9.02 8.30 -11.52
N PHE A 34 -9.93 7.33 -11.61
CA PHE A 34 -10.16 6.36 -10.54
C PHE A 34 -8.98 5.39 -10.36
N VAL A 35 -8.39 4.90 -11.46
CA VAL A 35 -7.15 4.09 -11.41
C VAL A 35 -6.00 4.89 -10.79
N ASP A 36 -5.77 6.12 -11.24
CA ASP A 36 -4.69 6.98 -10.72
C ASP A 36 -4.90 7.27 -9.23
N THR A 37 -6.14 7.49 -8.79
CA THR A 37 -6.51 7.65 -7.39
C THR A 37 -6.12 6.40 -6.58
N GLY A 38 -6.38 5.21 -7.11
CA GLY A 38 -5.95 3.94 -6.51
C GLY A 38 -4.43 3.83 -6.33
N ILE A 39 -3.68 4.22 -7.35
CA ILE A 39 -2.20 4.23 -7.33
C ILE A 39 -1.69 5.20 -6.26
N VAL A 40 -2.25 6.42 -6.21
CA VAL A 40 -1.85 7.46 -5.25
C VAL A 40 -2.16 7.02 -3.81
N ILE A 41 -3.39 6.55 -3.55
CA ILE A 41 -3.81 6.11 -2.22
C ILE A 41 -2.90 4.98 -1.74
N SER A 42 -2.64 3.98 -2.56
CA SER A 42 -1.81 2.83 -2.16
C SER A 42 -0.33 3.19 -2.01
N THR A 43 0.16 4.18 -2.75
CA THR A 43 1.55 4.63 -2.62
C THR A 43 1.79 5.45 -1.36
N LEU A 44 0.88 6.39 -1.06
CA LEU A 44 1.12 7.40 -0.03
C LEU A 44 0.44 7.08 1.30
N ILE A 45 -0.78 6.56 1.25
CA ILE A 45 -1.66 6.40 2.42
C ILE A 45 -1.66 4.95 2.89
N LEU A 46 -1.90 4.03 1.96
CA LEU A 46 -2.07 2.60 2.19
C LEU A 46 -0.89 1.82 1.63
N SER A 47 0.34 2.18 1.99
CA SER A 47 1.54 1.49 1.51
C SER A 47 1.67 0.08 2.11
N PRO A 48 2.26 -0.91 1.39
CA PRO A 48 2.54 -2.23 1.93
C PRO A 48 3.32 -2.21 3.26
N ASP A 49 4.21 -1.22 3.44
CA ASP A 49 5.02 -1.02 4.64
C ASP A 49 4.22 -0.65 5.91
N MET A 50 2.90 -0.47 5.81
CA MET A 50 2.03 -0.19 6.97
C MET A 50 1.85 -1.38 7.92
N ASP A 51 2.27 -2.59 7.53
CA ASP A 51 2.30 -3.75 8.43
C ASP A 51 3.25 -3.51 9.62
N LEU A 52 4.29 -2.70 9.43
CA LEU A 52 5.24 -2.29 10.45
C LEU A 52 4.78 -0.98 11.12
N PHE A 53 4.41 -1.07 12.39
CA PHE A 53 3.92 0.09 13.16
C PHE A 53 4.94 1.24 13.28
N THR A 54 6.23 0.96 13.11
CA THR A 54 7.32 1.95 13.16
C THR A 54 7.74 2.49 11.79
N SER A 55 7.06 2.10 10.71
CA SER A 55 7.45 2.50 9.34
C SER A 55 7.16 3.97 9.05
N LYS A 56 7.81 4.51 8.00
CA LYS A 56 7.57 5.88 7.54
C LYS A 56 6.11 6.13 7.15
N PRO A 57 5.44 5.25 6.37
CA PRO A 57 4.02 5.41 6.07
C PRO A 57 3.15 5.46 7.32
N MET A 58 3.40 4.59 8.30
CA MET A 58 2.63 4.57 9.55
C MET A 58 2.81 5.87 10.36
N ASN A 59 4.01 6.44 10.36
CA ASN A 59 4.25 7.73 11.02
C ASN A 59 3.53 8.89 10.33
N GLY A 60 3.26 8.81 9.02
CA GLY A 60 2.49 9.80 8.27
C GLY A 60 1.05 9.96 8.77
N TRP A 61 0.48 8.92 9.38
CA TRP A 61 -0.86 8.98 10.00
C TRP A 61 -0.91 9.76 11.32
N GLY A 62 0.24 10.13 11.89
CA GLY A 62 0.31 10.90 13.15
C GLY A 62 -0.48 10.22 14.27
N ILE A 63 -1.46 10.92 14.86
CA ILE A 63 -2.28 10.39 15.95
C ILE A 63 -3.25 9.30 15.48
N LEU A 64 -3.66 9.34 14.20
CA LEU A 64 -4.61 8.39 13.61
C LEU A 64 -4.00 6.99 13.43
N ARG A 65 -2.68 6.83 13.59
CA ARG A 65 -2.01 5.52 13.59
C ARG A 65 -2.55 4.58 14.68
N VAL A 66 -3.21 5.10 15.72
CA VAL A 66 -3.86 4.27 16.76
C VAL A 66 -4.90 3.33 16.15
N PHE A 67 -5.64 3.79 15.12
CA PHE A 67 -6.62 2.96 14.43
C PHE A 67 -5.97 1.86 13.59
N TRP A 68 -4.68 1.97 13.30
CA TRP A 68 -3.90 0.98 12.56
C TRP A 68 -3.16 0.00 13.47
N TRP A 69 -3.18 0.23 14.78
CA TRP A 69 -2.57 -0.68 15.75
C TRP A 69 -3.15 -2.11 15.67
N PRO A 70 -4.48 -2.34 15.62
CA PRO A 70 -5.04 -3.68 15.47
C PRO A 70 -4.57 -4.36 14.17
N TYR A 71 -4.60 -3.62 13.05
CA TYR A 71 -4.09 -4.10 11.76
C TYR A 71 -2.64 -4.56 11.86
N SER A 72 -1.74 -3.72 12.38
CA SER A 72 -0.30 -4.06 12.53
C SER A 72 -0.04 -5.24 13.48
N LYS A 73 -0.96 -5.54 14.39
CA LYS A 73 -0.85 -6.69 15.31
C LYS A 73 -1.31 -7.99 14.66
N LEU A 74 -2.37 -7.93 13.87
CA LEU A 74 -2.95 -9.09 13.17
C LEU A 74 -2.14 -9.45 11.92
N VAL A 75 -1.69 -8.44 11.19
CA VAL A 75 -0.94 -8.55 9.93
C VAL A 75 0.56 -8.40 10.19
N LYS A 76 1.14 -9.27 11.04
CA LYS A 76 2.59 -9.35 11.23
C LYS A 76 3.20 -10.37 10.26
N HIS A 77 3.26 -10.04 8.98
CA HIS A 77 3.55 -11.05 7.96
C HIS A 77 4.53 -10.56 6.89
N ARG A 78 5.74 -10.21 7.33
CA ARG A 78 6.91 -10.10 6.42
C ARG A 78 7.15 -11.37 5.58
N ASP A 79 6.52 -12.51 5.94
CA ASP A 79 6.80 -13.82 5.34
C ASP A 79 5.56 -14.68 4.91
N ARG A 80 4.28 -14.27 5.05
CA ARG A 80 3.14 -15.16 4.61
C ARG A 80 1.96 -14.52 3.86
N LEU A 81 1.88 -13.19 3.72
CA LEU A 81 0.95 -12.54 2.77
C LEU A 81 1.70 -12.18 1.48
N HIS A 82 2.36 -13.18 0.90
CA HIS A 82 3.33 -13.03 -0.20
C HIS A 82 2.72 -12.76 -1.59
N THR A 83 1.45 -12.34 -1.64
CA THR A 83 0.79 -11.97 -2.90
C THR A 83 0.25 -10.55 -2.79
N PRO A 84 0.69 -9.62 -3.67
CA PRO A 84 0.25 -8.23 -3.68
C PRO A 84 -1.27 -8.12 -3.56
N ILE A 85 -2.01 -8.89 -4.35
CA ILE A 85 -3.48 -8.90 -4.39
C ILE A 85 -4.11 -9.15 -3.01
N VAL A 86 -3.68 -10.19 -2.28
CA VAL A 86 -4.28 -10.51 -0.98
C VAL A 86 -3.94 -9.45 0.05
N GLY A 87 -2.70 -8.97 0.06
CA GLY A 87 -2.27 -7.88 0.93
C GLY A 87 -3.05 -6.58 0.67
N THR A 88 -3.22 -6.21 -0.61
CA THR A 88 -4.04 -5.07 -1.04
C THR A 88 -5.48 -5.26 -0.55
N THR A 89 -6.12 -6.39 -0.85
CA THR A 89 -7.52 -6.65 -0.47
C THR A 89 -7.75 -6.52 1.03
N VAL A 90 -6.91 -7.14 1.86
CA VAL A 90 -7.07 -7.08 3.32
C VAL A 90 -6.94 -5.64 3.82
N ARG A 91 -5.97 -4.87 3.31
CA ARG A 91 -5.75 -3.48 3.73
C ARG A 91 -6.90 -2.57 3.31
N TRP A 92 -7.41 -2.73 2.08
CA TRP A 92 -8.55 -1.98 1.59
C TRP A 92 -9.85 -2.31 2.34
N LEU A 93 -10.14 -3.59 2.58
CA LEU A 93 -11.29 -4.01 3.39
C LEU A 93 -11.21 -3.47 4.82
N TYR A 94 -10.03 -3.53 5.43
CA TYR A 94 -9.81 -2.94 6.76
C TYR A 94 -10.08 -1.43 6.76
N THR A 95 -9.56 -0.72 5.75
CA THR A 95 -9.74 0.74 5.63
C THR A 95 -11.20 1.12 5.43
N LEU A 96 -11.89 0.46 4.50
CA LEU A 96 -13.31 0.71 4.22
C LEU A 96 -14.17 0.39 5.44
N GLY A 97 -13.91 -0.72 6.13
CA GLY A 97 -14.59 -1.07 7.37
C GLY A 97 -14.37 -0.06 8.49
N LEU A 98 -13.12 0.41 8.66
CA LEU A 98 -12.78 1.45 9.63
C LEU A 98 -13.49 2.78 9.30
N LEU A 99 -13.48 3.19 8.03
CA LEU A 99 -14.16 4.41 7.58
C LEU A 99 -15.68 4.31 7.81
N ALA A 100 -16.30 3.19 7.44
CA ALA A 100 -17.73 2.96 7.68
C ALA A 100 -18.05 3.04 9.19
N LEU A 101 -17.24 2.40 10.04
CA LEU A 101 -17.40 2.45 11.49
C LEU A 101 -17.30 3.89 12.03
N LEU A 102 -16.30 4.65 11.59
CA LEU A 102 -16.12 6.05 11.99
C LEU A 102 -17.31 6.91 11.54
N VAL A 103 -17.80 6.70 10.31
CA VAL A 103 -18.98 7.43 9.82
C VAL A 103 -20.21 7.14 10.65
N LEU A 104 -20.45 5.89 11.00
CA LEU A 104 -21.57 5.50 11.85
C LEU A 104 -21.43 6.09 13.27
N LEU A 105 -20.25 6.02 13.86
CA LEU A 105 -19.98 6.52 15.21
C LEU A 105 -20.14 8.04 15.32
N PHE A 106 -19.66 8.78 14.31
CA PHE A 106 -19.69 10.25 14.30
C PHE A 106 -20.86 10.85 13.52
N ARG A 107 -21.83 10.03 13.08
CA ARG A 107 -22.99 10.47 12.27
C ARG A 107 -23.77 11.64 12.89
N PHE A 108 -23.88 11.68 14.22
CA PHE A 108 -24.51 12.81 14.91
C PHE A 108 -23.76 14.12 14.69
N TRP A 109 -22.43 14.10 14.88
CA TRP A 109 -21.57 15.27 14.72
C TRP A 109 -21.52 15.74 13.27
N PHE A 110 -21.42 14.82 12.31
CA PHE A 110 -21.46 15.14 10.88
C PHE A 110 -22.72 15.89 10.50
N ARG A 111 -23.89 15.44 10.98
CA ARG A 111 -25.15 16.16 10.74
C ARG A 111 -25.16 17.58 11.31
N ARG A 112 -24.48 17.82 12.45
CA ARG A 112 -24.41 19.15 13.09
C ARG A 112 -23.58 20.15 12.29
N ILE A 113 -22.60 19.68 11.52
CA ILE A 113 -21.79 20.51 10.62
C ILE A 113 -22.32 20.53 9.17
N GLY A 114 -23.54 20.02 8.95
CA GLY A 114 -24.17 19.97 7.63
C GLY A 114 -23.67 18.86 6.72
N LEU A 115 -22.79 17.97 7.19
CA LEU A 115 -22.31 16.83 6.44
C LEU A 115 -23.28 15.65 6.60
N GLN A 116 -24.06 15.37 5.56
CA GLN A 116 -24.99 14.25 5.52
C GLN A 116 -24.39 13.13 4.68
N VAL A 117 -23.70 12.19 5.34
CA VAL A 117 -23.24 10.96 4.70
C VAL A 117 -24.29 9.89 4.93
N GLU A 118 -24.97 9.51 3.86
CA GLU A 118 -25.96 8.44 3.87
C GLU A 118 -25.44 7.26 3.06
N PHE A 119 -25.48 6.07 3.66
CA PHE A 119 -25.26 4.83 2.94
C PHE A 119 -26.63 4.33 2.50
N SER A 120 -26.95 4.53 1.22
CA SER A 120 -28.12 3.93 0.59
C SER A 120 -27.67 2.87 -0.39
N PHE A 121 -28.42 1.77 -0.41
CA PHE A 121 -28.31 0.72 -1.41
C PHE A 121 -29.56 0.68 -2.30
N ASP A 122 -30.35 1.74 -2.27
CA ASP A 122 -31.64 1.85 -2.98
C ASP A 122 -31.50 2.37 -4.41
N GLY A 123 -30.25 2.50 -4.91
CA GLY A 123 -29.96 2.87 -6.29
C GLY A 123 -30.46 1.82 -7.28
N ASP A 124 -30.68 2.24 -8.52
CA ASP A 124 -31.02 1.28 -9.56
C ASP A 124 -29.83 0.35 -9.87
N ARG A 125 -30.09 -0.71 -10.64
CA ARG A 125 -29.03 -1.69 -10.95
C ARG A 125 -27.86 -1.08 -11.72
N GLU A 126 -28.13 -0.08 -12.55
CA GLU A 126 -27.11 0.56 -13.39
C GLU A 126 -26.18 1.41 -12.50
N ASP A 127 -26.75 2.24 -11.62
CA ASP A 127 -26.03 3.02 -10.63
C ASP A 127 -25.13 2.14 -9.76
N ILE A 128 -25.66 1.01 -9.28
CA ILE A 128 -24.89 0.06 -8.47
C ILE A 128 -23.72 -0.50 -9.27
N ILE A 129 -23.94 -0.89 -10.54
CA ILE A 129 -22.89 -1.43 -11.40
C ILE A 129 -21.82 -0.38 -11.67
N PHE A 130 -22.19 0.85 -12.05
CA PHE A 130 -21.21 1.92 -12.30
C PHE A 130 -20.37 2.23 -11.05
N ASN A 131 -21.00 2.32 -9.88
CA ASN A 131 -20.27 2.52 -8.62
C ASN A 131 -19.30 1.37 -8.33
N LEU A 132 -19.70 0.12 -8.59
CA LEU A 132 -18.82 -1.03 -8.43
C LEU A 132 -17.64 -1.01 -9.41
N LEU A 133 -17.85 -0.55 -10.65
CA LEU A 133 -16.78 -0.40 -11.63
C LEU A 133 -15.77 0.66 -11.20
N TYR A 134 -16.20 1.82 -10.69
CA TYR A 134 -15.28 2.82 -10.17
C TYR A 134 -14.50 2.34 -8.94
N VAL A 135 -15.15 1.60 -8.04
CA VAL A 135 -14.45 0.96 -6.91
C VAL A 135 -13.43 -0.06 -7.42
N LEU A 136 -13.76 -0.80 -8.48
CA LEU A 136 -12.85 -1.75 -9.10
C LEU A 136 -11.66 -1.06 -9.77
N ASP A 137 -11.85 0.08 -10.45
CA ASP A 137 -10.78 0.88 -11.05
C ASP A 137 -9.79 1.37 -9.99
N VAL A 138 -10.31 1.92 -8.88
CA VAL A 138 -9.49 2.31 -7.73
C VAL A 138 -8.72 1.10 -7.19
N TYR A 139 -9.36 -0.05 -7.07
CA TYR A 139 -8.70 -1.28 -6.61
C TYR A 139 -7.63 -1.78 -7.59
N ILE A 140 -7.86 -1.69 -8.90
CA ILE A 140 -6.88 -2.05 -9.94
C ILE A 140 -5.65 -1.15 -9.81
N GLY A 141 -5.83 0.16 -9.71
CA GLY A 141 -4.74 1.10 -9.50
C GLY A 141 -3.94 0.78 -8.23
N ALA A 142 -4.65 0.46 -7.15
CA ALA A 142 -4.03 0.03 -5.90
C ALA A 142 -3.19 -1.24 -6.04
N ALA A 143 -3.73 -2.25 -6.73
CA ALA A 143 -3.05 -3.51 -6.98
C ALA A 143 -1.80 -3.34 -7.86
N ILE A 144 -1.83 -2.43 -8.84
CA ILE A 144 -0.66 -2.07 -9.67
C ILE A 144 0.46 -1.49 -8.80
N ALA A 145 0.13 -0.52 -7.95
CA ALA A 145 1.11 0.13 -7.06
C ALA A 145 1.77 -0.85 -6.09
N ASP A 146 0.97 -1.75 -5.50
CA ASP A 146 1.43 -2.78 -4.58
C ASP A 146 2.25 -3.87 -5.27
N ALA A 147 1.85 -4.28 -6.48
CA ALA A 147 2.58 -5.25 -7.28
C ALA A 147 3.95 -4.70 -7.68
N LEU A 148 4.02 -3.44 -8.11
CA LEU A 148 5.30 -2.80 -8.43
C LEU A 148 6.19 -2.68 -7.19
N HIS A 149 5.63 -2.28 -6.04
CA HIS A 149 6.34 -2.25 -4.77
C HIS A 149 6.96 -3.63 -4.47
N PHE A 150 6.18 -4.71 -4.57
CA PHE A 150 6.63 -6.08 -4.33
C PHE A 150 7.73 -6.52 -5.31
N VAL A 151 7.58 -6.21 -6.60
CA VAL A 151 8.56 -6.55 -7.63
C VAL A 151 9.89 -5.85 -7.38
N LEU A 152 9.88 -4.56 -7.03
CA LEU A 152 11.09 -3.82 -6.66
C LEU A 152 11.79 -4.45 -5.44
N ASP A 153 11.00 -4.92 -4.49
CA ASP A 153 11.49 -5.59 -3.30
C ASP A 153 12.16 -6.95 -3.61
N MET A 154 11.68 -7.65 -4.65
CA MET A 154 12.31 -8.88 -5.15
C MET A 154 13.70 -8.60 -5.73
N PHE A 155 13.85 -7.53 -6.52
CA PHE A 155 15.10 -7.21 -7.22
C PHE A 155 16.20 -6.63 -6.31
N VAL A 156 15.83 -5.94 -5.22
CA VAL A 156 16.81 -5.33 -4.30
C VAL A 156 17.29 -6.31 -3.21
N ARG A 157 16.74 -7.53 -3.14
CA ARG A 157 17.29 -8.61 -2.32
C ARG A 157 18.57 -9.17 -2.96
N GLU A 158 19.69 -8.46 -2.79
CA GLU A 158 21.01 -9.12 -2.86
C GLU A 158 21.02 -10.28 -1.85
N PRO A 159 21.44 -11.50 -2.23
CA PRO A 159 21.50 -12.60 -1.29
C PRO A 159 22.52 -12.25 -0.20
N ARG A 160 22.05 -12.15 1.05
CA ARG A 160 22.87 -11.96 2.27
C ARG A 160 24.09 -12.89 2.34
N ARG A 161 24.08 -14.01 1.59
CA ARG A 161 25.20 -14.94 1.42
C ARG A 161 26.48 -14.30 0.86
N ALA A 162 26.41 -13.25 0.04
CA ALA A 162 27.61 -12.63 -0.54
C ALA A 162 28.38 -11.70 0.44
N ARG A 163 27.69 -11.10 1.41
CA ARG A 163 28.31 -10.16 2.37
C ARG A 163 28.94 -10.85 3.60
N GLY A 164 28.40 -12.00 4.00
CA GLY A 164 28.98 -12.80 5.10
C GLY A 164 30.39 -13.31 4.77
N ASN A 165 30.59 -13.82 3.55
CA ASN A 165 31.88 -14.35 3.11
C ASN A 165 32.99 -13.29 3.02
N ARG A 166 32.67 -12.05 2.63
CA ARG A 166 33.67 -10.97 2.54
C ARG A 166 34.19 -10.49 3.89
N ARG A 167 33.40 -10.63 4.98
CA ARG A 167 33.85 -10.32 6.34
C ARG A 167 34.61 -11.48 6.98
N ALA A 168 34.24 -12.72 6.66
CA ALA A 168 34.98 -13.90 7.10
C ALA A 168 36.39 -13.97 6.48
N LEU A 169 36.54 -13.58 5.20
CA LEU A 169 37.82 -13.54 4.48
C LEU A 169 38.72 -12.34 4.82
N ARG A 170 38.23 -11.38 5.62
CA ARG A 170 39.00 -10.18 6.07
C ARG A 170 39.50 -10.28 7.51
N ARG A 171 39.23 -11.40 8.20
CA ARG A 171 39.93 -11.69 9.46
C ARG A 171 41.29 -12.26 9.06
N GLU A 172 42.31 -11.41 9.06
CA GLU A 172 43.69 -11.90 9.04
C GLU A 172 43.88 -12.86 10.24
N PRO A 173 44.61 -13.98 10.06
CA PRO A 173 44.91 -14.86 11.17
C PRO A 173 45.70 -14.08 12.22
N ASP A 174 45.28 -14.21 13.48
CA ASP A 174 45.92 -13.58 14.61
C ASP A 174 47.38 -14.07 14.73
N PRO A 175 48.39 -13.20 14.59
CA PRO A 175 49.79 -13.59 14.66
C PRO A 175 50.20 -14.12 16.04
N SER A 176 49.37 -13.95 17.08
CA SER A 176 49.61 -14.53 18.42
C SER A 176 49.41 -16.05 18.48
N LEU A 177 48.84 -16.68 17.44
CA LEU A 177 48.63 -18.14 17.38
C LEU A 177 49.82 -18.93 16.80
N PHE A 178 50.90 -18.25 16.41
CA PHE A 178 52.12 -18.87 15.85
C PHE A 178 53.39 -18.55 16.66
N GLY A 179 53.24 -18.29 17.96
CA GLY A 179 54.35 -18.16 18.89
C GLY A 179 54.44 -19.36 19.82
N GLU A 180 55.30 -20.32 19.47
CA GLU A 180 56.33 -20.97 20.31
C GLU A 180 57.01 -22.10 19.52
#